data_AF-A0A1V5U6S6-F1
#
_entry.id   AF-A0A1V5U6S6-F1
#
_cell.length_a   1.000
_cell.length_b   1.000
_cell.length_c   1.000
_cell.angle_alpha   90.00
_cell.angle_beta   90.00
_cell.angle_gamma   90.00
#
_symmetry.space_group_name_H-M   'P 1'
#
loop_
_entity.id
_entity.type
_entity.pdbx_description
1 polymer ?
#
loop_
_entity_poly.entity_id
_entity_poly.type
_entity_poly.pdbx_seq_one_letter_code
_entity_poly.pdbx_strand_id
1 'polypeptide(L)'
;MYYVLNSPVITGPGTYRYDLVSADAAADWLKSREWSSTVGYEETAKVMSDLFGLAIPVNRVNIRMEPGDEALVFRLVKRLESALLKGSVSEEFIKNNFEIGLLHKLS
;
A
#
# COMPACT_ATOMS: atom_id res chain seq x y z
N MET A 1 2.97 14.21 4.92
CA MET A 1 3.47 12.90 5.41
C MET A 1 3.32 11.88 4.30
N TYR A 2 4.17 10.84 4.30
CA TYR A 2 4.16 9.79 3.29
C TYR A 2 3.94 8.42 3.93
N TYR A 3 3.03 7.64 3.38
CA TYR A 3 2.65 6.35 3.93
C TYR A 3 2.75 5.21 2.92
N VAL A 4 2.91 3.99 3.41
CA VAL A 4 2.75 2.76 2.61
C VAL A 4 1.56 1.99 3.16
N LEU A 5 0.52 1.83 2.34
CA LEU A 5 -0.74 1.20 2.71
C LEU A 5 -0.96 -0.08 1.91
N ASN A 6 -1.64 -1.05 2.51
CA ASN A 6 -2.04 -2.30 1.84
C ASN A 6 -3.45 -2.25 1.20
N SER A 7 -4.11 -1.09 1.24
CA SER A 7 -5.39 -0.81 0.56
C SER A 7 -5.66 0.71 0.51
N PRO A 8 -6.48 1.21 -0.44
CA PRO A 8 -6.78 2.64 -0.57
C PRO A 8 -7.86 3.05 0.44
N VAL A 9 -7.47 3.12 1.72
CA VAL A 9 -8.39 3.47 2.81
C VAL A 9 -8.57 4.98 2.89
N ILE A 10 -9.82 5.43 2.94
CA ILE A 10 -10.15 6.81 3.31
C ILE A 10 -9.99 6.94 4.82
N THR A 11 -8.90 7.55 5.26
CA THR A 11 -8.49 7.61 6.68
C THR A 11 -9.14 8.76 7.46
N GLY A 12 -9.87 9.62 6.75
CA GLY A 12 -10.68 10.70 7.31
C GLY A 12 -11.50 11.40 6.23
N PRO A 13 -12.47 12.26 6.61
CA PRO A 13 -13.27 13.02 5.67
C PRO A 13 -12.41 13.87 4.75
N GLY A 14 -12.88 14.10 3.53
CA GLY A 14 -12.19 14.95 2.57
C GLY A 14 -12.27 14.47 1.13
N THR A 15 -11.48 15.13 0.28
CA THR A 15 -11.29 14.79 -1.13
C THR A 15 -9.98 14.05 -1.28
N TYR A 16 -10.01 12.92 -1.99
CA TYR A 16 -8.83 12.14 -2.30
C TYR A 16 -8.72 11.93 -3.80
N ARG A 17 -7.49 11.97 -4.32
CA ARG A 17 -7.18 11.52 -5.68
C ARG A 17 -6.42 10.21 -5.60
N TYR A 18 -6.83 9.24 -6.40
CA TYR A 18 -6.18 7.94 -6.49
C TYR A 18 -5.79 7.66 -7.93
N ASP A 19 -4.49 7.58 -8.18
CA ASP A 19 -3.92 7.38 -9.50
C ASP A 19 -3.14 6.06 -9.53
N LEU A 20 -3.39 5.19 -10.51
CA LEU A 20 -2.61 3.97 -10.68
C LEU A 20 -1.22 4.29 -11.20
N VAL A 21 -0.21 3.58 -10.70
CA VAL A 21 1.20 3.77 -11.08
C VAL A 21 1.88 2.46 -11.40
N SER A 22 2.95 2.52 -12.19
CA SER A 22 3.81 1.36 -12.45
C SER A 22 4.67 1.01 -11.23
N ALA A 23 5.21 -0.21 -11.22
CA ALA A 23 6.16 -0.64 -10.19
C ALA A 23 7.43 0.23 -10.16
N ASP A 24 7.90 0.70 -11.31
CA ASP A 24 9.07 1.59 -11.39
C ASP A 24 8.78 2.95 -10.76
N ALA A 25 7.64 3.57 -11.09
CA ALA A 25 7.23 4.83 -10.48
C ALA A 25 7.02 4.71 -8.96
N ALA A 26 6.50 3.56 -8.52
CA ALA A 26 6.39 3.22 -7.11
C ALA A 26 7.75 3.09 -6.41
N ALA A 27 8.73 2.45 -7.06
CA ALA A 27 10.08 2.33 -6.54
C ALA A 27 10.77 3.70 -6.42
N ASP A 28 10.61 4.56 -7.42
CA ASP A 28 11.13 5.94 -7.39
C ASP A 28 10.48 6.76 -6.27
N TRP A 29 9.17 6.57 -6.06
CA TRP A 29 8.45 7.19 -4.95
C TRP A 29 9.03 6.77 -3.59
N LEU A 30 9.26 5.47 -3.39
CA LEU A 30 9.79 4.91 -2.13
C LEU A 30 11.22 5.35 -1.84
N LYS A 31 12.04 5.62 -2.88
CA LYS A 31 13.45 6.04 -2.76
C LYS A 31 13.62 7.54 -2.58
N SER A 32 12.64 8.34 -3.00
CA SER A 32 12.76 9.81 -3.03
C SER A 32 12.40 10.52 -1.73
N ARG A 33 11.84 9.80 -0.75
CA ARG A 33 11.33 10.37 0.50
C ARG A 33 11.31 9.36 1.63
N GLU A 34 11.24 9.85 2.85
CA GLU A 34 10.94 9.01 4.01
C GLU A 34 9.43 8.74 4.10
N TRP A 35 9.07 7.52 4.49
CA TRP A 35 7.69 7.08 4.59
C TRP A 35 7.48 6.17 5.79
N SER A 36 6.23 6.03 6.22
CA SER A 36 5.82 5.12 7.29
C SER A 36 4.97 3.97 6.75
N SER A 37 5.40 2.73 7.00
CA SER A 37 4.57 1.56 6.69
C SER A 37 3.37 1.51 7.63
N THR A 38 2.21 1.15 7.09
CA THR A 38 1.04 0.71 7.85
C THR A 38 0.60 -0.70 7.42
N VAL A 39 1.47 -1.43 6.72
CA VAL A 39 1.16 -2.77 6.18
C VAL A 39 1.04 -3.76 7.34
N GLY A 40 -0.14 -4.35 7.51
CA GLY A 40 -0.44 -5.24 8.63
C GLY A 40 -0.28 -6.75 8.36
N TYR A 41 0.23 -7.14 7.18
CA TYR A 41 0.34 -8.54 6.77
C TYR A 41 1.79 -8.87 6.35
N GLU A 42 2.34 -9.95 6.89
CA GLU A 42 3.73 -10.36 6.68
C GLU A 42 4.01 -10.71 5.21
N GLU A 43 3.13 -11.49 4.57
CA GLU A 43 3.30 -11.91 3.19
C GLU A 43 3.24 -10.72 2.23
N THR A 44 2.36 -9.76 2.48
CA THR A 44 2.29 -8.51 1.70
C THR A 44 3.55 -7.70 1.86
N ALA A 45 4.01 -7.49 3.11
CA ALA A 45 5.23 -6.73 3.39
C ALA A 45 6.46 -7.39 2.74
N LYS A 46 6.54 -8.73 2.79
CA LYS A 46 7.58 -9.51 2.12
C LYS A 46 7.54 -9.35 0.61
N VAL A 47 6.38 -9.53 -0.02
CA VAL A 47 6.25 -9.37 -1.49
C VAL A 47 6.62 -7.96 -1.93
N MET A 48 6.19 -6.93 -1.19
CA MET A 48 6.58 -5.55 -1.48
C MET A 48 8.10 -5.34 -1.31
N SER A 49 8.68 -5.92 -0.26
CA SER A 49 10.12 -5.81 -0.02
C SER A 49 10.95 -6.45 -1.14
N ASP A 50 10.54 -7.64 -1.57
CA ASP A 50 11.16 -8.36 -2.68
C ASP A 50 10.96 -7.60 -4.01
N LEU A 51 9.78 -7.02 -4.23
CA LEU A 51 9.45 -6.27 -5.45
C LEU A 51 10.26 -4.98 -5.58
N PHE A 52 10.43 -4.24 -4.49
CA PHE A 52 11.09 -2.92 -4.52
C PHE A 52 12.57 -2.96 -4.12
N GLY A 53 13.07 -4.13 -3.68
CA GLY A 53 14.46 -4.31 -3.24
C GLY A 53 14.80 -3.49 -1.99
N LEU A 54 13.82 -3.21 -1.12
CA LEU A 54 13.98 -2.41 0.09
C LEU A 54 13.08 -2.94 1.21
N ALA A 55 13.48 -2.78 2.47
CA ALA A 55 12.72 -3.35 3.59
C ALA A 55 11.41 -2.58 3.82
N ILE A 56 10.26 -3.26 3.67
CA ILE A 56 8.93 -2.78 4.08
C ILE A 56 8.57 -3.46 5.40
N PRO A 57 8.60 -2.74 6.54
CA PRO A 57 8.27 -3.36 7.82
C PRO A 57 6.77 -3.63 7.94
N VAL A 58 6.42 -4.72 8.63
CA VAL A 58 5.06 -4.94 9.10
C VAL A 58 4.78 -3.98 10.25
N ASN A 59 3.76 -3.16 10.10
CA ASN A 59 3.38 -2.19 11.10
C ASN A 59 1.86 -1.97 11.05
N ARG A 60 1.13 -2.60 11.97
CA ARG A 60 -0.34 -2.52 11.99
C ARG A 60 -0.78 -1.34 12.86
N VAL A 61 -0.72 -0.14 12.28
CA VAL A 61 -1.14 1.10 12.93
C VAL A 61 -2.25 1.78 12.14
N ASN A 62 -3.17 2.41 12.85
CA ASN A 62 -4.15 3.30 12.23
C ASN A 62 -3.51 4.67 12.03
N ILE A 63 -3.68 5.23 10.84
CA ILE A 63 -3.26 6.60 10.52
C ILE A 63 -4.49 7.43 10.17
N ARG A 64 -4.32 8.74 10.23
CA ARG A 64 -5.25 9.73 9.68
C ARG A 64 -4.44 10.64 8.78
N MET A 65 -4.68 10.58 7.48
CA MET A 65 -4.05 11.48 6.51
C MET A 65 -4.62 12.89 6.71
N GLU A 66 -3.77 13.89 6.60
CA GLU A 66 -4.12 15.32 6.52
C GLU A 66 -3.92 15.87 5.11
N PRO A 67 -4.57 16.99 4.73
CA PRO A 67 -4.40 17.56 3.39
C PRO A 67 -2.93 17.80 3.06
N GLY A 68 -2.50 17.31 1.89
CA GLY A 68 -1.09 17.29 1.48
C GLY A 68 -0.36 15.98 1.80
N ASP A 69 -0.96 15.08 2.59
CA ASP A 69 -0.42 13.72 2.78
C ASP A 69 -0.64 12.86 1.54
N GLU A 70 0.28 11.91 1.36
CA GLU A 70 0.30 10.99 0.25
C GLU A 70 0.62 9.58 0.71
N ALA A 71 0.08 8.59 0.01
CA ALA A 71 0.29 7.20 0.32
C ALA A 71 0.54 6.38 -0.94
N LEU A 72 1.58 5.56 -0.91
CA LEU A 72 1.74 4.47 -1.85
C LEU A 72 0.88 3.29 -1.39
N VAL A 73 -0.10 2.95 -2.21
CA VAL A 73 -1.05 1.88 -1.95
C VAL A 73 -0.68 0.67 -2.77
N PHE A 74 -0.41 -0.45 -2.10
CA PHE A 74 -0.31 -1.77 -2.70
C PHE A 74 -1.57 -2.57 -2.37
N ARG A 75 -2.46 -2.82 -3.32
CA ARG A 75 -3.73 -3.51 -3.05
C ARG A 75 -3.91 -4.77 -3.86
N LEU A 76 -4.53 -5.78 -3.25
CA LEU A 76 -4.96 -6.98 -3.95
C LEU A 76 -6.23 -6.70 -4.75
N VAL A 77 -6.23 -7.01 -6.05
CA VAL A 77 -7.35 -6.70 -6.97
C VAL A 77 -8.37 -7.84 -7.07
N LYS A 78 -7.98 -9.07 -6.73
CA LYS A 78 -8.89 -10.21 -6.79
C LYS A 78 -9.68 -10.34 -5.48
N ARG A 79 -11.00 -10.45 -5.60
CA ARG A 79 -11.87 -10.75 -4.46
C ARG A 79 -11.56 -12.16 -3.96
N LEU A 80 -11.00 -12.27 -2.77
CA LEU A 80 -10.89 -13.55 -2.08
C LEU A 80 -12.29 -14.09 -1.82
N GLU A 81 -12.49 -15.38 -2.08
CA GLU A 81 -13.80 -16.04 -1.91
C GLU A 81 -14.29 -15.97 -0.46
N SER A 82 -13.37 -15.81 0.50
CA SER A 82 -13.67 -15.57 1.91
C SER A 82 -12.81 -14.45 2.48
N ALA A 83 -13.41 -13.59 3.30
CA ALA A 83 -12.69 -12.57 4.06
C ALA A 83 -11.70 -13.17 5.08
N LEU A 84 -11.91 -14.43 5.49
CA LEU A 84 -11.02 -15.17 6.40
C LEU A 84 -9.67 -15.50 5.77
N LEU A 85 -9.56 -15.46 4.44
CA LEU A 85 -8.31 -15.72 3.72
C LEU A 85 -7.43 -14.47 3.56
N LYS A 86 -7.92 -13.29 3.98
CA LYS A 86 -7.13 -12.06 3.95
C LYS A 86 -5.98 -12.16 4.96
N GLY A 87 -4.75 -12.27 4.46
CA GLY A 87 -3.55 -12.49 5.27
C GLY A 87 -3.12 -13.95 5.39
N SER A 88 -3.68 -14.85 4.58
CA SER A 88 -3.19 -16.23 4.43
C SER A 88 -3.11 -16.62 2.96
N VAL A 89 -2.91 -15.62 2.10
CA VAL A 89 -2.70 -15.79 0.66
C VAL A 89 -1.23 -16.04 0.40
N SER A 90 -0.93 -16.95 -0.54
CA SER A 90 0.46 -17.22 -0.92
C SER A 90 1.11 -15.99 -1.57
N GLU A 91 2.42 -15.86 -1.44
CA GLU A 91 3.19 -14.81 -2.13
C GLU A 91 2.98 -14.85 -3.65
N GLU A 92 2.89 -16.04 -4.24
CA GLU A 92 2.61 -16.22 -5.66
C GLU A 92 1.25 -15.65 -6.05
N PHE A 93 0.23 -15.87 -5.23
CA PHE A 93 -1.08 -15.27 -5.46
C PHE A 93 -0.98 -13.74 -5.41
N ILE A 94 -0.31 -13.19 -4.40
CA ILE A 94 -0.12 -11.74 -4.27
C ILE A 94 0.56 -11.19 -5.51
N LYS A 95 1.71 -11.75 -5.92
CA LYS A 95 2.52 -11.33 -7.09
C LYS A 95 1.72 -11.30 -8.39
N ASN A 96 0.71 -12.14 -8.52
CA ASN A 96 -0.14 -12.21 -9.71
C ASN A 96 -1.44 -11.38 -9.61
N ASN A 97 -1.78 -10.82 -8.44
CA ASN A 97 -3.10 -10.23 -8.19
C ASN A 97 -3.04 -8.93 -7.40
N PHE A 98 -2.06 -8.06 -7.69
CA PHE A 98 -1.93 -6.75 -7.07
C PHE A 98 -1.96 -5.61 -8.10
N GLU A 99 -2.26 -4.41 -7.61
CA GLU A 99 -2.00 -3.15 -8.30
C GLU A 99 -1.38 -2.15 -7.33
N ILE A 100 -0.73 -1.13 -7.88
CA ILE A 100 -0.10 -0.05 -7.13
C ILE A 100 -0.74 1.28 -7.54
N GLY A 101 -1.01 2.14 -6.56
CA GLY A 101 -1.46 3.49 -6.83
C GLY A 101 -0.96 4.49 -5.81
N LEU A 102 -1.04 5.76 -6.15
CA LEU A 102 -0.76 6.89 -5.27
C LEU A 102 -2.09 7.50 -4.82
N LEU A 103 -2.28 7.56 -3.51
CA LEU A 103 -3.43 8.19 -2.88
C LEU A 103 -2.98 9.54 -2.29
N HIS A 104 -3.58 10.63 -2.76
CA HIS A 104 -3.32 11.97 -2.25
C HIS A 104 -4.54 12.50 -1.52
N LYS A 105 -4.37 13.00 -0.29
CA LYS A 105 -5.44 13.75 0.39
C LYS A 105 -5.34 15.23 -0.01
N LEU A 106 -6.41 15.76 -0.62
CA LEU A 106 -6.42 17.10 -1.21
C LEU A 106 -7.02 18.15 -0.27
N SER A 107 -8.10 17.83 0.44
CA SER A 107 -8.86 18.73 1.32
C SER A 107 -9.57 17.94 2.40
#